data_AF-A0A1G6JI20-F1
#
_entry.id   AF-A0A1G6JI20-F1
#
_cell.length_a   1.000
_cell.length_b   1.000
_cell.length_c   1.000
_cell.angle_alpha   90.00
_cell.angle_beta   90.00
_cell.angle_gamma   90.00
#
_symmetry.space_group_name_H-M   'P 1'
#
loop_
_entity.id
_entity.type
_entity.pdbx_description
1 polymer ?
#
loop_
_entity_poly.entity_id
_entity_poly.type
_entity_poly.pdbx_seq_one_letter_code
_entity_poly.pdbx_strand_id
1 'polypeptide(L)'
;MHLGRHLFLVLLSLAVALGVLAAPASAATPTTLTVAAPAAAADASTVVGVDLRTSAGQPVVGAPVVLERQVKGAWQQLGTLTTDGAGHAQVSARVSRTAADNVFRASYAGDPTYDAATGVGAAAIARRATRVTLAGPKRVEDGRTVTVRTRWLATDGTPVAAGRVTLLRRAPGTKRWRRVTTLTTDAQGRATYRSRPRVDTAWLAKAATNDWVKGDTSAKLRVDNRPPGQRVRLPKGAPRPRVKLPRQARAVGRGANVSITPISDRVWASMTGRSWHAGCPVGRGGLRLVKVNYWGFDGYRYRGELVAATSAADNMAGALAEMYRRGLQIRSMYRVDRFGWSGKLQGADDYKSMAAGNTSAFNCRWVVGRPGVRSPHTYGRALDVNTWENPFRSAKGVVPNGWWAGRSHPRVAWRSRNHVVVTIMAKHGLRWTYGTSDSQHFDVVGSSRVAARANLSPRALHPQCGGFVCE
;
A
#
# COMPACT_ATOMS: atom_id res chain seq x y z
N MET A 1 87.78 -10.83 -76.09
CA MET A 1 87.44 -12.22 -76.52
C MET A 1 86.15 -12.11 -77.29
N HIS A 2 86.26 -11.96 -78.61
CA HIS A 2 85.98 -13.03 -79.60
C HIS A 2 84.48 -13.40 -79.62
N LEU A 3 83.75 -12.91 -80.64
CA LEU A 3 83.40 -13.61 -81.90
C LEU A 3 82.25 -14.62 -81.68
N GLY A 4 81.22 -14.79 -82.50
CA GLY A 4 80.83 -14.27 -83.81
C GLY A 4 79.31 -14.48 -83.98
N ARG A 5 78.60 -13.66 -84.77
CA ARG A 5 78.27 -13.87 -86.19
C ARG A 5 77.53 -15.20 -86.45
N HIS A 6 76.25 -15.15 -86.82
CA HIS A 6 75.74 -15.75 -88.06
C HIS A 6 74.35 -15.19 -88.43
N LEU A 7 74.19 -15.12 -89.75
CA LEU A 7 73.21 -14.41 -90.57
C LEU A 7 71.98 -15.29 -90.80
N PHE A 8 70.76 -14.73 -90.83
CA PHE A 8 69.65 -15.31 -91.60
C PHE A 8 68.65 -14.21 -92.00
N LEU A 9 68.51 -14.00 -93.31
CA LEU A 9 67.46 -13.21 -93.96
C LEU A 9 66.16 -14.00 -93.97
N VAL A 10 65.04 -13.41 -93.53
CA VAL A 10 63.68 -13.84 -93.89
C VAL A 10 62.78 -12.59 -94.00
N LEU A 11 62.15 -12.41 -95.16
CA LEU A 11 61.08 -11.43 -95.40
C LEU A 11 59.88 -11.71 -94.51
N LEU A 12 59.30 -10.68 -93.86
CA LEU A 12 57.99 -10.80 -93.22
C LEU A 12 57.06 -9.64 -93.60
N SER A 13 55.90 -10.06 -94.07
CA SER A 13 54.73 -9.37 -94.59
C SER A 13 54.07 -8.38 -93.62
N LEU A 14 53.55 -7.30 -94.21
CA LEU A 14 52.72 -6.26 -93.60
C LEU A 14 51.37 -6.85 -93.12
N ALA A 15 51.06 -6.73 -91.83
CA ALA A 15 49.73 -6.98 -91.28
C ALA A 15 49.27 -5.74 -90.50
N VAL A 16 48.28 -5.04 -91.05
CA VAL A 16 47.59 -3.90 -90.41
C VAL A 16 46.66 -4.47 -89.33
N ALA A 17 46.97 -4.21 -88.07
CA ALA A 17 46.11 -4.56 -86.95
C ALA A 17 44.99 -3.53 -86.81
N LEU A 18 43.74 -3.91 -87.11
CA LEU A 18 42.55 -3.20 -86.67
C LEU A 18 42.40 -3.38 -85.16
N GLY A 19 42.65 -2.31 -84.40
CA GLY A 19 42.25 -2.23 -83.00
C GLY A 19 40.74 -2.07 -82.90
N VAL A 20 40.05 -3.10 -82.39
CA VAL A 20 38.65 -3.00 -81.97
C VAL A 20 38.61 -2.26 -80.63
N LEU A 21 38.14 -1.01 -80.66
CA LEU A 21 37.76 -0.27 -79.45
C LEU A 21 36.59 -1.01 -78.79
N ALA A 22 36.82 -1.59 -77.61
CA ALA A 22 35.74 -2.08 -76.76
C ALA A 22 34.85 -0.89 -76.38
N ALA A 23 33.56 -0.96 -76.73
CA ALA A 23 32.57 0.00 -76.26
C ALA A 23 32.57 0.01 -74.72
N PRO A 24 32.48 1.19 -74.06
CA PRO A 24 32.37 1.22 -72.60
C PRO A 24 31.12 0.44 -72.20
N ALA A 25 31.27 -0.51 -71.28
CA ALA A 25 30.13 -1.16 -70.65
C ALA A 25 29.23 -0.06 -70.07
N SER A 26 28.01 0.06 -70.60
CA SER A 26 27.06 1.05 -70.10
C SER A 26 26.85 0.79 -68.62
N ALA A 27 27.11 1.80 -67.78
CA ALA A 27 26.82 1.68 -66.36
C ALA A 27 25.34 1.36 -66.17
N ALA A 28 25.04 0.41 -65.27
CA ALA A 28 23.66 0.09 -64.94
C ALA A 28 22.96 1.33 -64.38
N THR A 29 21.66 1.45 -64.67
CA THR A 29 20.88 2.64 -64.30
C THR A 29 20.58 2.59 -62.80
N PRO A 30 20.92 3.64 -62.02
CA PRO A 30 20.62 3.67 -60.59
C PRO A 30 19.11 3.53 -60.33
N THR A 31 18.74 2.74 -59.32
CA THR A 31 17.33 2.55 -58.93
C THR A 31 17.06 2.99 -57.49
N THR A 32 15.78 3.23 -57.21
CA THR A 32 15.23 3.57 -55.91
C THR A 32 14.05 2.64 -55.63
N LEU A 33 14.00 2.12 -54.41
CA LEU A 33 12.96 1.20 -53.97
C LEU A 33 12.29 1.75 -52.72
N THR A 34 10.98 1.98 -52.78
CA THR A 34 10.19 2.45 -51.63
C THR A 34 9.21 1.38 -51.17
N VAL A 35 8.94 1.36 -49.88
CA VAL A 35 7.96 0.46 -49.27
C VAL A 35 6.94 1.30 -48.52
N ALA A 36 5.65 1.13 -48.85
CA ALA A 36 4.56 1.85 -48.23
C ALA A 36 3.47 0.87 -47.78
N ALA A 37 2.87 1.13 -46.61
CA ALA A 37 1.76 0.34 -46.11
C ALA A 37 0.79 1.26 -45.35
N PRO A 38 -0.50 1.31 -45.73
CA PRO A 38 -1.50 2.07 -44.98
C PRO A 38 -1.62 1.59 -43.53
N ALA A 39 -2.00 2.50 -42.64
CA ALA A 39 -2.28 2.16 -41.26
C ALA A 39 -3.50 1.25 -41.16
N ALA A 40 -3.42 0.21 -40.34
CA ALA A 40 -4.51 -0.73 -40.13
C ALA A 40 -4.59 -1.15 -38.67
N ALA A 41 -5.76 -1.60 -38.23
CA ALA A 41 -5.91 -2.16 -36.89
C ALA A 41 -5.04 -3.43 -36.79
N ALA A 42 -4.44 -3.67 -35.62
CA ALA A 42 -3.78 -4.95 -35.38
C ALA A 42 -4.74 -6.11 -35.68
N ASP A 43 -4.22 -7.26 -36.09
CA ASP A 43 -4.95 -8.44 -36.55
C ASP A 43 -5.72 -8.30 -37.88
N ALA A 44 -5.90 -7.08 -38.41
CA ALA A 44 -6.44 -6.87 -39.75
C ALA A 44 -5.31 -7.01 -40.80
N SER A 45 -5.70 -7.12 -42.07
CA SER A 45 -4.77 -7.08 -43.19
C SER A 45 -4.53 -5.64 -43.64
N THR A 46 -3.31 -5.35 -44.08
CA THR A 46 -2.95 -4.15 -44.83
C THR A 46 -2.27 -4.56 -46.14
N VAL A 47 -2.29 -3.68 -47.13
CA VAL A 47 -1.59 -3.90 -48.40
C VAL A 47 -0.23 -3.24 -48.30
N VAL A 48 0.84 -4.03 -48.38
CA VAL A 48 2.22 -3.55 -48.44
C VAL A 48 2.58 -3.40 -49.90
N GLY A 49 2.72 -2.15 -50.34
CA GLY A 49 3.16 -1.80 -51.68
C GLY A 49 4.66 -1.55 -51.72
N VAL A 50 5.27 -1.97 -52.82
CA VAL A 50 6.65 -1.63 -53.17
C VAL A 50 6.67 -0.95 -54.53
N ASP A 51 7.44 0.11 -54.65
CA ASP A 51 7.62 0.84 -55.91
C ASP A 51 9.11 0.86 -56.25
N LEU A 52 9.48 0.27 -57.38
CA LEU A 52 10.84 0.24 -57.91
C LEU A 52 10.93 1.16 -59.14
N ARG A 53 11.77 2.18 -59.04
CA ARG A 53 11.94 3.18 -60.09
C ARG A 53 13.41 3.46 -60.34
N THR A 54 13.76 3.88 -61.55
CA THR A 54 15.08 4.48 -61.81
C THR A 54 15.23 5.79 -61.04
N SER A 55 16.46 6.28 -60.90
CA SER A 55 16.74 7.60 -60.32
C SER A 55 16.08 8.75 -61.09
N ALA A 56 15.78 8.55 -62.38
CA ALA A 56 15.01 9.48 -63.22
C ALA A 56 13.48 9.33 -63.07
N GLY A 57 13.01 8.43 -62.19
CA GLY A 57 11.60 8.23 -61.87
C GLY A 57 10.82 7.27 -62.78
N GLN A 58 11.49 6.60 -63.74
CA GLN A 58 10.86 5.64 -64.65
C GLN A 58 10.62 4.28 -63.96
N PRO A 59 9.51 3.58 -64.26
CA PRO A 59 9.20 2.30 -63.65
C PRO A 59 10.16 1.19 -64.11
N VAL A 60 10.56 0.32 -63.19
CA VAL A 60 11.31 -0.90 -63.52
C VAL A 60 10.33 -2.07 -63.54
N VAL A 61 10.02 -2.59 -64.73
CA VAL A 61 8.95 -3.58 -64.98
C VAL A 61 9.49 -5.02 -64.94
N GLY A 62 8.73 -5.96 -64.38
CA GLY A 62 9.08 -7.37 -64.36
C GLY A 62 10.20 -7.76 -63.39
N ALA A 63 10.63 -6.83 -62.53
CA ALA A 63 11.75 -7.04 -61.61
C ALA A 63 11.32 -7.88 -60.39
N PRO A 64 12.10 -8.91 -60.00
CA PRO A 64 11.87 -9.67 -58.78
C PRO A 64 12.35 -8.89 -57.54
N VAL A 65 11.42 -8.57 -56.65
CA VAL A 65 11.68 -7.86 -55.40
C VAL A 65 11.43 -8.80 -54.23
N VAL A 66 12.46 -9.10 -53.44
CA VAL A 66 12.34 -9.88 -52.21
C VAL A 66 11.74 -9.00 -51.12
N LEU A 67 10.61 -9.38 -50.55
CA LEU A 67 9.98 -8.68 -49.42
C LEU A 67 10.16 -9.48 -48.14
N GLU A 68 10.65 -8.81 -47.10
CA GLU A 68 10.88 -9.35 -45.76
C GLU A 68 10.13 -8.51 -44.72
N ARG A 69 9.84 -9.13 -43.57
CA ARG A 69 9.20 -8.51 -42.41
C ARG A 69 10.05 -8.74 -41.17
N GLN A 70 10.14 -7.73 -40.31
CA GLN A 70 10.72 -7.91 -38.98
C GLN A 70 9.76 -8.73 -38.10
N VAL A 71 10.25 -9.81 -37.48
CA VAL A 71 9.50 -10.62 -36.52
C VAL A 71 10.43 -10.90 -35.35
N LYS A 72 10.11 -10.35 -34.18
CA LYS A 72 10.92 -10.50 -32.95
C LYS A 72 12.42 -10.14 -33.15
N GLY A 73 12.68 -9.14 -33.97
CA GLY A 73 14.03 -8.65 -34.26
C GLY A 73 14.77 -9.34 -35.40
N ALA A 74 14.22 -10.41 -36.00
CA ALA A 74 14.78 -11.08 -37.17
C ALA A 74 13.99 -10.73 -38.44
N TRP A 75 14.67 -10.66 -39.58
CA TRP A 75 14.01 -10.53 -40.88
C TRP A 75 13.52 -11.91 -41.35
N GLN A 76 12.26 -11.97 -41.77
CA GLN A 76 11.63 -13.16 -42.33
C GLN A 76 11.06 -12.83 -43.71
N GLN A 77 11.44 -13.59 -44.72
CA GLN A 77 10.93 -13.41 -46.08
C GLN A 77 9.43 -13.71 -46.14
N LEU A 78 8.65 -12.76 -46.65
CA LEU A 78 7.22 -12.91 -46.93
C LEU A 78 7.00 -13.52 -48.32
N GLY A 79 7.90 -13.23 -49.26
CA GLY A 79 7.86 -13.74 -50.62
C GLY A 79 8.73 -12.91 -51.55
N THR A 80 8.72 -13.29 -52.83
CA THR A 80 9.31 -12.49 -53.91
C THR A 80 8.16 -11.99 -54.78
N LEU A 81 8.08 -10.68 -54.98
CA LEU A 81 7.06 -10.02 -55.77
C LEU A 81 7.64 -9.62 -57.13
N THR A 82 6.81 -9.59 -58.17
CA THR A 82 7.23 -9.12 -59.49
C THR A 82 6.58 -7.77 -59.76
N THR A 83 7.35 -6.77 -60.17
CA THR A 83 6.83 -5.45 -60.50
C THR A 83 5.98 -5.47 -61.77
N ASP A 84 4.85 -4.77 -61.74
CA ASP A 84 3.94 -4.60 -62.87
C ASP A 84 4.43 -3.51 -63.85
N GLY A 85 3.59 -3.17 -64.84
CA GLY A 85 3.90 -2.14 -65.84
C GLY A 85 4.11 -0.73 -65.28
N ALA A 86 3.74 -0.48 -64.03
CA ALA A 86 3.98 0.79 -63.33
C ALA A 86 5.19 0.72 -62.38
N GLY A 87 5.95 -0.39 -62.39
CA GLY A 87 7.05 -0.62 -61.46
C GLY A 87 6.59 -0.91 -60.03
N HIS A 88 5.31 -1.25 -59.86
CA HIS A 88 4.68 -1.47 -58.56
C HIS A 88 4.50 -2.97 -58.30
N ALA A 89 4.62 -3.40 -57.05
CA ALA A 89 4.17 -4.72 -56.62
C ALA A 89 3.57 -4.64 -55.22
N GLN A 90 2.67 -5.56 -54.87
CA GLN A 90 2.01 -5.51 -53.56
C GLN A 90 1.68 -6.88 -53.00
N VAL A 91 1.57 -6.95 -51.68
CA VAL A 91 1.11 -8.15 -50.97
C VAL A 91 0.22 -7.79 -49.78
N SER A 92 -0.75 -8.64 -49.48
CA SER A 92 -1.56 -8.53 -48.26
C SER A 92 -0.80 -9.11 -47.07
N ALA A 93 -0.63 -8.33 -46.00
CA ALA A 93 0.04 -8.76 -44.79
C ALA A 93 -0.81 -8.46 -43.55
N ARG A 94 -0.88 -9.42 -42.62
CA ARG A 94 -1.58 -9.24 -41.34
C ARG A 94 -0.76 -8.37 -40.38
N VAL A 95 -1.37 -7.32 -39.84
CA VAL A 95 -0.74 -6.38 -38.91
C VAL A 95 -0.57 -7.04 -37.54
N SER A 96 0.67 -7.11 -37.04
CA SER A 96 0.97 -7.61 -35.70
C SER A 96 0.53 -6.60 -34.64
N ARG A 97 0.24 -7.10 -33.43
CA ARG A 97 -0.01 -6.28 -32.25
C ARG A 97 1.25 -5.60 -31.70
N THR A 98 2.43 -6.01 -32.16
CA THR A 98 3.73 -5.42 -31.83
C THR A 98 4.13 -4.48 -32.97
N ALA A 99 4.40 -3.20 -32.67
CA ALA A 99 4.71 -2.22 -33.70
C ALA A 99 6.01 -2.54 -34.47
N ALA A 100 7.03 -3.03 -33.76
CA ALA A 100 8.30 -3.45 -34.35
C ALA A 100 8.14 -4.61 -35.34
N ASP A 101 7.13 -5.47 -35.14
CA ASP A 101 6.88 -6.57 -36.09
C ASP A 101 6.19 -6.08 -37.38
N ASN A 102 5.88 -4.78 -37.53
CA ASN A 102 5.22 -4.24 -38.72
C ASN A 102 6.15 -3.41 -39.60
N VAL A 103 7.46 -3.69 -39.51
CA VAL A 103 8.49 -3.11 -40.38
C VAL A 103 8.78 -4.11 -41.52
N PHE A 104 8.85 -3.59 -42.73
CA PHE A 104 9.07 -4.35 -43.96
C PHE A 104 10.30 -3.83 -44.68
N ARG A 105 11.05 -4.74 -45.30
CA ARG A 105 12.19 -4.45 -46.15
C ARG A 105 11.97 -5.07 -47.51
N ALA A 106 12.13 -4.30 -48.56
CA ALA A 106 12.12 -4.77 -49.92
C ALA A 106 13.54 -4.66 -50.48
N SER A 107 14.00 -5.69 -51.18
CA SER A 107 15.34 -5.77 -51.76
C SER A 107 15.26 -6.22 -53.21
N TYR A 108 15.80 -5.42 -54.11
CA TYR A 108 16.03 -5.76 -55.52
C TYR A 108 17.53 -5.93 -55.73
N ALA A 109 17.94 -7.08 -56.26
CA ALA A 109 19.35 -7.44 -56.40
C ALA A 109 20.07 -6.71 -57.55
N GLY A 110 19.33 -6.01 -58.41
CA GLY A 110 19.85 -5.48 -59.67
C GLY A 110 19.86 -6.52 -60.78
N ASP A 111 20.15 -6.05 -61.99
CA ASP A 111 20.42 -6.84 -63.18
C ASP A 111 21.41 -6.07 -64.08
N PRO A 112 21.83 -6.58 -65.25
CA PRO A 112 22.78 -5.86 -66.12
C PRO A 112 22.32 -4.47 -66.58
N THR A 113 21.02 -4.14 -66.45
CA THR A 113 20.41 -2.87 -66.87
C THR A 113 20.21 -1.92 -65.71
N TYR A 114 19.92 -2.44 -64.51
CA TYR A 114 19.51 -1.65 -63.35
C TYR A 114 20.32 -2.00 -62.09
N ASP A 115 20.77 -0.99 -61.35
CA ASP A 115 21.47 -1.19 -60.07
C ASP A 115 20.55 -1.81 -59.01
N ALA A 116 21.15 -2.48 -58.02
CA ALA A 116 20.47 -2.99 -56.84
C ALA A 116 19.88 -1.84 -55.99
N ALA A 117 18.73 -2.10 -55.35
CA ALA A 117 18.10 -1.15 -54.44
C ALA A 117 17.47 -1.85 -53.24
N THR A 118 17.38 -1.14 -52.11
CA THR A 118 16.70 -1.62 -50.90
C THR A 118 15.86 -0.49 -50.32
N GLY A 119 14.63 -0.83 -49.93
CA GLY A 119 13.68 0.08 -49.28
C GLY A 119 13.19 -0.47 -47.97
N VAL A 120 12.92 0.40 -46.99
CA VAL A 120 12.32 0.01 -45.70
C VAL A 120 11.09 0.89 -45.43
N GLY A 121 10.01 0.27 -45.00
CA GLY A 121 8.75 0.92 -44.67
C GLY A 121 8.06 0.23 -43.50
N ALA A 122 7.05 0.86 -42.91
CA ALA A 122 6.32 0.28 -41.79
C ALA A 122 4.81 0.50 -41.91
N ALA A 123 4.03 -0.49 -41.50
CA ALA A 123 2.60 -0.35 -41.34
C ALA A 123 2.29 0.16 -39.92
N ALA A 124 1.79 1.39 -39.81
CA ALA A 124 1.37 1.93 -38.51
C ALA A 124 0.13 1.19 -37.97
N ILE A 125 0.11 0.93 -36.65
CA ILE A 125 -1.05 0.29 -36.01
C ILE A 125 -2.09 1.35 -35.63
N ALA A 126 -3.30 1.23 -36.19
CA ALA A 126 -4.46 1.99 -35.76
C ALA A 126 -4.97 1.47 -34.40
N ARG A 127 -4.55 2.12 -33.31
CA ARG A 127 -4.88 1.69 -31.94
C ARG A 127 -6.38 1.68 -31.68
N ARG A 128 -6.89 0.54 -31.19
CA ARG A 128 -8.30 0.36 -30.83
C ARG A 128 -8.63 1.09 -29.52
N ALA A 129 -9.84 1.63 -29.42
CA ALA A 129 -10.37 2.09 -28.14
C ALA A 129 -10.59 0.89 -27.20
N THR A 130 -10.59 1.13 -25.90
CA THR A 130 -10.72 0.07 -24.90
C THR A 130 -11.65 0.44 -23.76
N ARG A 131 -12.00 -0.57 -22.97
CA ARG A 131 -12.71 -0.44 -21.70
C ARG A 131 -11.99 -1.23 -20.62
N VAL A 132 -11.49 -0.54 -19.60
CA VAL A 132 -11.00 -1.15 -18.37
C VAL A 132 -12.06 -1.06 -17.28
N THR A 133 -12.41 -2.19 -16.70
CA THR A 133 -13.39 -2.28 -15.61
C THR A 133 -12.72 -2.68 -14.31
N LEU A 134 -13.32 -2.24 -13.21
CA LEU A 134 -12.84 -2.49 -11.86
C LEU A 134 -14.01 -2.98 -11.00
N ALA A 135 -13.88 -4.17 -10.43
CA ALA A 135 -14.91 -4.81 -9.62
C ALA A 135 -14.36 -5.27 -8.28
N GLY A 136 -15.23 -5.33 -7.28
CA GLY A 136 -14.90 -5.77 -5.92
C GLY A 136 -16.07 -5.53 -4.98
N PRO A 137 -15.96 -5.95 -3.71
CA PRO A 137 -17.04 -5.76 -2.76
C PRO A 137 -17.23 -4.27 -2.43
N LYS A 138 -18.50 -3.83 -2.32
CA LYS A 138 -18.83 -2.46 -1.90
C LYS A 138 -18.70 -2.24 -0.39
N ARG A 139 -18.75 -3.31 0.40
CA ARG A 139 -18.65 -3.30 1.86
C ARG A 139 -17.74 -4.43 2.34
N VAL A 140 -16.99 -4.18 3.40
CA VAL A 140 -16.07 -5.15 4.00
C VAL A 140 -15.95 -4.92 5.50
N GLU A 141 -15.86 -5.98 6.28
CA GLU A 141 -15.54 -5.92 7.70
C GLU A 141 -14.04 -5.60 7.92
N ASP A 142 -13.71 -4.72 8.87
CA ASP A 142 -12.34 -4.23 9.10
C ASP A 142 -11.32 -5.37 9.20
N GLY A 143 -10.27 -5.27 8.38
CA GLY A 143 -9.22 -6.27 8.41
C GLY A 143 -9.60 -7.62 7.80
N ARG A 144 -10.71 -7.75 7.07
CA ARG A 144 -10.86 -8.86 6.11
C ARG A 144 -10.14 -8.57 4.80
N THR A 145 -9.64 -9.63 4.17
CA THR A 145 -9.04 -9.54 2.84
C THR A 145 -10.14 -9.56 1.79
N VAL A 146 -10.05 -8.66 0.81
CA VAL A 146 -10.95 -8.57 -0.34
C VAL A 146 -10.16 -8.58 -1.64
N THR A 147 -10.78 -9.11 -2.68
CA THR A 147 -10.18 -9.13 -4.02
C THR A 147 -10.77 -8.01 -4.86
N VAL A 148 -9.90 -7.14 -5.35
CA VAL A 148 -10.18 -6.16 -6.39
C VAL A 148 -9.82 -6.81 -7.73
N ARG A 149 -10.73 -6.80 -8.69
CA ARG A 149 -10.58 -7.47 -9.99
C ARG A 149 -10.64 -6.43 -11.09
N THR A 150 -9.75 -6.53 -12.05
CA THR A 150 -9.75 -5.72 -13.26
C THR A 150 -10.03 -6.59 -14.48
N ARG A 151 -10.72 -6.04 -15.47
CA ARG A 151 -10.86 -6.65 -16.79
C ARG A 151 -10.70 -5.58 -17.86
N TRP A 152 -9.83 -5.80 -18.83
CA TRP A 152 -9.49 -4.86 -19.89
C TRP A 152 -9.73 -5.49 -21.26
N LEU A 153 -10.66 -4.91 -22.01
CA LEU A 153 -11.07 -5.36 -23.34
C LEU A 153 -10.94 -4.20 -24.34
N ALA A 154 -10.60 -4.51 -25.59
CA ALA A 154 -10.86 -3.61 -26.71
C ALA A 154 -12.38 -3.47 -26.95
N THR A 155 -12.79 -2.43 -27.68
CA THR A 155 -14.21 -2.16 -27.94
C THR A 155 -14.92 -3.26 -28.73
N ASP A 156 -14.18 -4.08 -29.47
CA ASP A 156 -14.67 -5.28 -30.17
C ASP A 156 -14.76 -6.52 -29.27
N GLY A 157 -14.47 -6.39 -27.97
CA GLY A 157 -14.50 -7.49 -27.01
C GLY A 157 -13.18 -8.27 -26.88
N THR A 158 -12.18 -7.99 -27.72
CA THR A 158 -10.88 -8.66 -27.68
C THR A 158 -10.19 -8.42 -26.34
N PRO A 159 -9.76 -9.46 -25.61
CA PRO A 159 -9.00 -9.29 -24.39
C PRO A 159 -7.63 -8.65 -24.63
N VAL A 160 -7.28 -7.67 -23.79
CA VAL A 160 -5.93 -7.09 -23.80
C VAL A 160 -5.04 -7.93 -22.88
N ALA A 161 -4.32 -8.89 -23.45
CA ALA A 161 -3.34 -9.71 -22.73
C ALA A 161 -2.01 -8.97 -22.52
N ALA A 162 -1.28 -9.33 -21.46
CA ALA A 162 0.00 -8.71 -21.07
C ALA A 162 -0.07 -7.17 -20.92
N GLY A 163 -1.27 -6.64 -20.71
CA GLY A 163 -1.55 -5.22 -20.58
C GLY A 163 -1.24 -4.72 -19.19
N ARG A 164 -0.64 -3.52 -19.10
CA ARG A 164 -0.29 -2.88 -17.82
C ARG A 164 -1.45 -2.05 -17.27
N VAL A 165 -1.98 -2.45 -16.12
CA VAL A 165 -3.07 -1.75 -15.41
C VAL A 165 -2.59 -1.24 -14.05
N THR A 166 -2.51 0.07 -13.88
CA THR A 166 -2.14 0.69 -12.61
C THR A 166 -3.36 0.83 -11.69
N LEU A 167 -3.31 0.18 -10.53
CA LEU A 167 -4.31 0.34 -9.47
C LEU A 167 -3.96 1.54 -8.59
N LEU A 168 -4.94 2.44 -8.47
CA LEU A 168 -4.88 3.63 -7.63
C LEU A 168 -5.87 3.48 -6.49
N ARG A 169 -5.50 3.97 -5.29
CA ARG A 169 -6.36 4.01 -4.11
C ARG A 169 -6.38 5.40 -3.51
N ARG A 170 -7.55 5.81 -3.02
CA ARG A 170 -7.77 7.07 -2.30
C ARG A 170 -8.40 6.78 -0.94
N ALA A 171 -7.82 7.37 0.10
CA ALA A 171 -8.31 7.33 1.48
C ALA A 171 -9.46 8.33 1.69
N PRO A 172 -10.26 8.22 2.77
CA PRO A 172 -11.32 9.17 3.05
C PRO A 172 -10.72 10.53 3.45
N GLY A 173 -11.41 11.62 3.13
CA GLY A 173 -10.95 12.98 3.45
C GLY A 173 -9.77 13.51 2.63
N THR A 174 -9.26 12.75 1.66
CA THR A 174 -8.19 13.22 0.75
C THR A 174 -8.64 13.25 -0.70
N LYS A 175 -8.13 14.21 -1.47
CA LYS A 175 -8.28 14.28 -2.94
C LYS A 175 -7.22 13.46 -3.67
N ARG A 176 -6.11 13.08 -3.02
CA ARG A 176 -4.94 12.45 -3.63
C ARG A 176 -5.13 10.96 -3.88
N TRP A 177 -5.02 10.55 -5.14
CA TRP A 177 -4.87 9.14 -5.52
C TRP A 177 -3.42 8.69 -5.30
N ARG A 178 -3.24 7.50 -4.72
CA ARG A 178 -1.92 6.89 -4.53
C ARG A 178 -1.86 5.60 -5.32
N ARG A 179 -0.76 5.39 -6.04
CA ARG A 179 -0.46 4.12 -6.69
C ARG A 179 -0.31 3.02 -5.63
N VAL A 180 -1.05 1.93 -5.83
CA VAL A 180 -0.94 0.73 -5.00
C VAL A 180 0.00 -0.27 -5.68
N THR A 181 -0.26 -0.57 -6.94
CA THR A 181 0.56 -1.49 -7.75
C THR A 181 0.24 -1.30 -9.23
N THR A 182 1.05 -1.92 -10.10
CA THR A 182 0.74 -2.11 -11.52
C THR A 182 0.60 -3.62 -11.76
N LEU A 183 -0.54 -4.02 -12.31
CA LEU A 183 -0.87 -5.39 -12.65
C LEU A 183 -0.61 -5.64 -14.14
N THR A 184 -0.30 -6.87 -14.47
CA THR A 184 -0.27 -7.37 -15.85
C THR A 184 -1.50 -8.25 -16.06
N THR A 185 -2.25 -8.03 -17.15
CA THR A 185 -3.43 -8.83 -17.48
C THR A 185 -3.06 -10.19 -18.06
N ASP A 186 -3.86 -11.20 -17.72
CA ASP A 186 -3.78 -12.55 -18.30
C ASP A 186 -4.32 -12.60 -19.75
N ALA A 187 -4.35 -13.80 -20.33
CA ALA A 187 -4.84 -14.03 -21.70
C ALA A 187 -6.31 -13.63 -21.89
N GLN A 188 -7.11 -13.57 -20.82
CA GLN A 188 -8.51 -13.15 -20.81
C GLN A 188 -8.67 -11.67 -20.42
N GLY A 189 -7.57 -10.91 -20.37
CA GLY A 189 -7.56 -9.49 -20.07
C GLY A 189 -7.86 -9.19 -18.60
N ARG A 190 -7.71 -10.17 -17.69
CA ARG A 190 -8.06 -10.05 -16.27
C ARG A 190 -6.80 -9.87 -15.43
N ALA A 191 -6.95 -9.16 -14.32
CA ALA A 191 -5.94 -9.17 -13.26
C ALA A 191 -6.61 -8.99 -11.90
N THR A 192 -5.95 -9.39 -10.82
CA THR A 192 -6.51 -9.29 -9.47
C THR A 192 -5.50 -8.76 -8.47
N TYR A 193 -6.01 -8.10 -7.43
CA TYR A 193 -5.24 -7.58 -6.32
C TYR A 193 -5.96 -7.85 -5.00
N ARG A 194 -5.26 -8.44 -4.03
CA ARG A 194 -5.80 -8.66 -2.68
C ARG A 194 -5.50 -7.45 -1.80
N SER A 195 -6.55 -6.86 -1.23
CA SER A 195 -6.48 -5.70 -0.34
C SER A 195 -7.06 -6.05 1.02
N ARG A 196 -6.47 -5.50 2.08
CA ARG A 196 -6.97 -5.63 3.46
C ARG A 196 -7.26 -4.24 4.03
N PRO A 197 -8.37 -3.59 3.65
CA PRO A 197 -8.64 -2.20 4.01
C PRO A 197 -8.84 -2.04 5.53
N ARG A 198 -8.31 -0.94 6.07
CA ARG A 198 -8.43 -0.53 7.49
C ARG A 198 -9.23 0.77 7.70
N VAL A 199 -9.63 1.37 6.59
CA VAL A 199 -10.47 2.55 6.44
C VAL A 199 -11.29 2.39 5.15
N ASP A 200 -12.29 3.25 4.95
CA ASP A 200 -12.99 3.35 3.67
C ASP A 200 -12.02 3.70 2.55
N THR A 201 -12.24 3.15 1.36
CA THR A 201 -11.33 3.38 0.24
C THR A 201 -12.11 3.58 -1.06
N ALA A 202 -11.58 4.42 -1.94
CA ALA A 202 -11.99 4.46 -3.34
C ALA A 202 -10.84 3.94 -4.21
N TRP A 203 -11.17 3.27 -5.30
CA TRP A 203 -10.23 2.62 -6.21
C TRP A 203 -10.51 3.02 -7.66
N LEU A 204 -9.44 3.06 -8.45
CA LEU A 204 -9.44 3.26 -9.89
C LEU A 204 -8.40 2.34 -10.53
N ALA A 205 -8.71 1.83 -11.71
CA ALA A 205 -7.74 1.17 -12.58
C ALA A 205 -7.44 2.09 -13.77
N LYS A 206 -6.16 2.34 -14.03
CA LYS A 206 -5.69 3.08 -15.21
C LYS A 206 -4.88 2.15 -16.09
N ALA A 207 -5.45 1.77 -17.23
CA ALA A 207 -4.77 0.98 -18.25
C ALA A 207 -3.86 1.89 -19.10
N ALA A 208 -2.64 1.44 -19.36
CA ALA A 208 -1.69 2.18 -20.19
C ALA A 208 -2.01 2.01 -21.69
N THR A 209 -1.65 2.99 -22.51
CA THR A 209 -1.62 2.80 -23.97
C THR A 209 -0.49 1.81 -24.31
N ASN A 210 -0.72 0.91 -25.27
CA ASN A 210 0.32 0.07 -25.86
C ASN A 210 0.28 0.19 -27.39
N ASP A 211 1.02 -0.68 -28.09
CA ASP A 211 1.15 -0.64 -29.55
C ASP A 211 -0.18 -0.71 -30.31
N TRP A 212 -1.14 -1.52 -29.83
CA TRP A 212 -2.38 -1.80 -30.56
C TRP A 212 -3.68 -1.33 -29.89
N VAL A 213 -3.62 -0.90 -28.63
CA VAL A 213 -4.76 -0.33 -27.91
C VAL A 213 -4.46 0.99 -27.22
N LYS A 214 -5.47 1.87 -27.18
CA LYS A 214 -5.49 3.08 -26.35
C LYS A 214 -5.68 2.71 -24.88
N GLY A 215 -5.04 3.47 -23.98
CA GLY A 215 -5.30 3.36 -22.55
C GLY A 215 -6.72 3.80 -22.17
N ASP A 216 -7.14 3.43 -20.97
CA ASP A 216 -8.47 3.77 -20.42
C ASP A 216 -8.42 3.90 -18.89
N THR A 217 -9.42 4.52 -18.29
CA THR A 217 -9.58 4.64 -16.84
C THR A 217 -10.95 4.12 -16.40
N SER A 218 -10.96 3.21 -15.43
CA SER A 218 -12.19 2.57 -14.97
C SER A 218 -13.12 3.55 -14.24
N ALA A 219 -14.39 3.14 -14.09
CA ALA A 219 -15.26 3.72 -13.05
C ALA A 219 -14.65 3.52 -11.64
N LYS A 220 -15.05 4.39 -10.70
CA LYS A 220 -14.59 4.35 -9.31
C LYS A 220 -15.27 3.22 -8.55
N LEU A 221 -14.48 2.34 -7.94
CA LEU A 221 -14.99 1.36 -6.96
C LEU A 221 -14.83 1.93 -5.54
N ARG A 222 -15.94 2.09 -4.81
CA ARG A 222 -15.91 2.47 -3.38
C ARG A 222 -16.08 1.22 -2.52
N VAL A 223 -15.22 1.08 -1.51
CA VAL A 223 -15.24 0.01 -0.53
C VAL A 223 -15.37 0.64 0.84
N ASP A 224 -16.53 0.44 1.45
CA ASP A 224 -16.89 0.90 2.78
C ASP A 224 -16.44 -0.12 3.83
N ASN A 225 -15.61 0.33 4.75
CA ASN A 225 -15.08 -0.48 5.84
C ASN A 225 -16.02 -0.38 7.04
N ARG A 226 -16.50 -1.53 7.52
CA ARG A 226 -17.42 -1.63 8.64
C ARG A 226 -16.71 -2.24 9.86
N PRO A 227 -16.99 -1.73 11.07
CA PRO A 227 -16.46 -2.32 12.28
C PRO A 227 -16.94 -3.77 12.45
N PRO A 228 -16.08 -4.70 12.91
CA PRO A 228 -16.48 -6.07 13.24
C PRO A 228 -17.28 -6.16 14.55
N GLY A 229 -17.16 -5.15 15.42
CA GLY A 229 -17.78 -5.15 16.74
C GLY A 229 -18.99 -4.23 16.84
N GLN A 230 -19.72 -4.37 17.95
CA GLN A 230 -20.85 -3.52 18.27
C GLN A 230 -20.40 -2.10 18.63
N ARG A 231 -21.09 -1.11 18.08
CA ARG A 231 -20.93 0.30 18.46
C ARG A 231 -21.60 0.56 19.81
N VAL A 232 -20.94 1.33 20.66
CA VAL A 232 -21.53 1.78 21.92
C VAL A 232 -22.59 2.85 21.61
N ARG A 233 -23.81 2.63 22.10
CA ARG A 233 -24.90 3.61 22.05
C ARG A 233 -24.99 4.30 23.40
N LEU A 234 -24.43 5.51 23.49
CA LEU A 234 -24.48 6.28 24.72
C LEU A 234 -25.90 6.82 24.96
N PRO A 235 -26.32 7.03 26.23
CA PRO A 235 -27.62 7.61 26.52
C PRO A 235 -27.76 9.01 25.90
N LYS A 236 -28.99 9.41 25.59
CA LYS A 236 -29.30 10.75 25.07
C LYS A 236 -28.76 11.81 26.04
N GLY A 237 -28.09 12.83 25.48
CA GLY A 237 -27.50 13.92 26.27
C GLY A 237 -26.17 13.58 26.96
N ALA A 238 -25.61 12.39 26.77
CA ALA A 238 -24.29 12.06 27.31
C ALA A 238 -23.21 13.01 26.74
N PRO A 239 -22.42 13.70 27.58
CA PRO A 239 -21.42 14.64 27.11
C PRO A 239 -20.25 13.90 26.48
N ARG A 240 -19.55 14.56 25.55
CA ARG A 240 -18.36 14.02 24.88
C ARG A 240 -17.08 14.46 25.60
N PRO A 241 -15.99 13.66 25.53
CA PRO A 241 -14.69 14.07 26.06
C PRO A 241 -14.27 15.47 25.58
N ARG A 242 -13.79 16.30 26.51
CA ARG A 242 -13.34 17.68 26.22
C ARG A 242 -12.02 17.70 25.45
N VAL A 243 -11.17 16.70 25.67
CA VAL A 243 -9.89 16.59 24.98
C VAL A 243 -10.05 15.62 23.81
N LYS A 244 -9.79 16.10 22.59
CA LYS A 244 -9.78 15.28 21.38
C LYS A 244 -8.43 14.58 21.24
N LEU A 245 -8.46 13.29 20.94
CA LEU A 245 -7.28 12.49 20.66
C LEU A 245 -7.19 12.16 19.17
N PRO A 246 -5.97 12.00 18.63
CA PRO A 246 -5.81 11.40 17.31
C PRO A 246 -6.42 9.99 17.31
N ARG A 247 -6.76 9.49 16.13
CA ARG A 247 -7.27 8.13 16.01
C ARG A 247 -6.18 7.13 16.40
N GLN A 248 -6.53 6.22 17.28
CA GLN A 248 -5.60 5.20 17.75
C GLN A 248 -5.24 4.21 16.64
N ALA A 249 -4.02 3.66 16.71
CA ALA A 249 -3.57 2.67 15.75
C ALA A 249 -4.53 1.46 15.76
N ARG A 250 -4.76 0.90 14.58
CA ARG A 250 -5.63 -0.27 14.43
C ARG A 250 -5.02 -1.52 15.05
N ALA A 251 -5.86 -2.44 15.51
CA ALA A 251 -5.41 -3.71 16.07
C ALA A 251 -4.53 -4.51 15.09
N VAL A 252 -3.60 -5.26 15.67
CA VAL A 252 -2.65 -6.16 14.99
C VAL A 252 -2.88 -7.60 15.44
N GLY A 253 -2.61 -8.57 14.57
CA GLY A 253 -2.77 -9.99 14.90
C GLY A 253 -4.20 -10.41 15.30
N ARG A 254 -4.30 -11.63 15.83
CA ARG A 254 -5.56 -12.21 16.33
C ARG A 254 -5.76 -11.91 17.81
N GLY A 255 -7.02 -11.91 18.24
CA GLY A 255 -7.38 -11.76 19.66
C GLY A 255 -6.92 -10.45 20.29
N ALA A 256 -6.74 -10.49 21.62
CA ALA A 256 -6.20 -9.38 22.40
C ALA A 256 -4.74 -9.08 22.05
N ASN A 257 -4.00 -10.06 21.49
CA ASN A 257 -2.61 -9.92 21.06
C ASN A 257 -1.73 -9.21 22.12
N VAL A 258 -1.83 -9.64 23.37
CA VAL A 258 -1.08 -9.02 24.47
C VAL A 258 0.41 -9.13 24.22
N SER A 259 1.14 -8.06 24.51
CA SER A 259 2.60 -8.04 24.56
C SER A 259 3.03 -7.22 25.76
N ILE A 260 3.91 -7.77 26.58
CA ILE A 260 4.51 -7.13 27.74
C ILE A 260 6.00 -7.11 27.50
N THR A 261 6.60 -5.92 27.53
CA THR A 261 8.01 -5.72 27.17
C THR A 261 8.69 -4.80 28.19
N PRO A 262 10.01 -4.92 28.37
CA PRO A 262 10.80 -3.88 29.03
C PRO A 262 10.58 -2.51 28.38
N ILE A 263 10.77 -1.43 29.15
CA ILE A 263 10.69 -0.08 28.61
C ILE A 263 11.89 0.16 27.69
N SER A 264 11.64 0.40 26.40
CA SER A 264 12.69 0.77 25.43
C SER A 264 13.17 2.21 25.63
N ASP A 265 14.33 2.58 25.07
CA ASP A 265 14.91 3.92 25.27
C ASP A 265 13.98 5.02 24.77
N ARG A 266 13.34 4.81 23.62
CA ARG A 266 12.36 5.75 23.07
C ARG A 266 11.17 5.98 24.00
N VAL A 267 10.67 4.91 24.62
CA VAL A 267 9.52 4.97 25.54
C VAL A 267 9.95 5.64 26.84
N TRP A 268 11.15 5.31 27.35
CA TRP A 268 11.71 5.92 28.54
C TRP A 268 11.95 7.43 28.38
N ALA A 269 12.56 7.83 27.27
CA ALA A 269 12.80 9.23 26.94
C ALA A 269 11.50 10.04 26.88
N SER A 270 10.41 9.46 26.36
CA SER A 270 9.12 10.17 26.31
C SER A 270 8.44 10.30 27.67
N MET A 271 8.71 9.39 28.61
CA MET A 271 8.14 9.40 29.96
C MET A 271 8.89 10.31 30.92
N THR A 272 10.20 10.46 30.74
CA THR A 272 11.08 11.23 31.63
C THR A 272 10.73 12.72 31.58
N GLY A 273 10.61 13.34 32.76
CA GLY A 273 10.10 14.71 32.92
C GLY A 273 8.59 14.83 32.71
N ARG A 274 7.87 13.70 32.60
CA ARG A 274 6.41 13.65 32.42
C ARG A 274 5.79 12.69 33.43
N SER A 275 5.54 11.45 33.03
CA SER A 275 4.97 10.43 33.92
C SER A 275 6.02 9.80 34.83
N TRP A 276 7.30 10.03 34.58
CA TRP A 276 8.43 9.66 35.43
C TRP A 276 9.39 10.85 35.60
N HIS A 277 9.96 11.03 36.78
CA HIS A 277 10.97 12.03 37.10
C HIS A 277 11.84 11.58 38.30
N ALA A 278 12.89 12.35 38.63
CA ALA A 278 13.70 12.08 39.82
C ALA A 278 12.84 12.11 41.10
N GLY A 279 13.01 11.13 41.98
CA GLY A 279 12.18 10.94 43.18
C GLY A 279 11.01 9.97 43.02
N CYS A 280 10.78 9.44 41.81
CA CYS A 280 9.81 8.38 41.59
C CYS A 280 10.30 7.04 42.19
N PRO A 281 9.44 6.31 42.92
CA PRO A 281 9.84 5.11 43.65
C PRO A 281 10.06 3.87 42.77
N VAL A 282 9.58 3.89 41.51
CA VAL A 282 9.75 2.79 40.55
C VAL A 282 10.63 3.28 39.40
N GLY A 283 11.86 2.75 39.36
CA GLY A 283 12.79 3.00 38.25
C GLY A 283 12.40 2.24 36.98
N ARG A 284 13.09 2.54 35.87
CA ARG A 284 12.85 1.94 34.55
C ARG A 284 12.75 0.41 34.57
N GLY A 285 13.66 -0.26 35.28
CA GLY A 285 13.70 -1.73 35.38
C GLY A 285 12.46 -2.34 36.06
N GLY A 286 11.79 -1.56 36.92
CA GLY A 286 10.54 -1.96 37.58
C GLY A 286 9.29 -1.77 36.72
N LEU A 287 9.40 -1.15 35.54
CA LEU A 287 8.26 -0.85 34.66
C LEU A 287 8.23 -1.76 33.42
N ARG A 288 7.02 -1.98 32.89
CA ARG A 288 6.77 -2.71 31.65
C ARG A 288 5.79 -1.94 30.77
N LEU A 289 6.03 -2.00 29.47
CA LEU A 289 5.10 -1.54 28.45
C LEU A 289 4.14 -2.67 28.11
N VAL A 290 2.87 -2.50 28.45
CA VAL A 290 1.79 -3.42 28.09
C VAL A 290 1.12 -2.89 26.84
N LYS A 291 1.06 -3.73 25.80
CA LYS A 291 0.33 -3.46 24.57
C LYS A 291 -0.79 -4.48 24.37
N VAL A 292 -1.99 -4.02 24.07
CA VAL A 292 -3.17 -4.89 23.94
C VAL A 292 -4.13 -4.36 22.88
N ASN A 293 -4.76 -5.27 22.14
CA ASN A 293 -5.89 -4.91 21.29
C ASN A 293 -7.14 -4.72 22.16
N TYR A 294 -7.94 -3.71 21.86
CA TYR A 294 -9.21 -3.45 22.54
C TYR A 294 -10.30 -3.08 21.53
N TRP A 295 -11.57 -3.17 21.95
CA TRP A 295 -12.71 -2.70 21.16
C TRP A 295 -12.96 -1.22 21.44
N GLY A 296 -12.92 -0.39 20.40
CA GLY A 296 -13.31 1.00 20.48
C GLY A 296 -14.82 1.17 20.59
N PHE A 297 -15.25 2.34 21.03
CA PHE A 297 -16.69 2.68 21.09
C PHE A 297 -17.35 2.70 19.71
N ASP A 298 -16.58 2.87 18.65
CA ASP A 298 -17.01 2.82 17.25
C ASP A 298 -17.10 1.39 16.68
N GLY A 299 -16.91 0.36 17.52
CA GLY A 299 -16.98 -1.05 17.17
C GLY A 299 -15.72 -1.58 16.47
N TYR A 300 -14.71 -0.74 16.21
CA TYR A 300 -13.47 -1.20 15.60
C TYR A 300 -12.49 -1.71 16.65
N ARG A 301 -11.55 -2.56 16.21
CA ARG A 301 -10.44 -3.00 17.04
C ARG A 301 -9.25 -2.04 16.91
N TYR A 302 -8.73 -1.61 18.04
CA TYR A 302 -7.57 -0.73 18.14
C TYR A 302 -6.44 -1.37 18.94
N ARG A 303 -5.26 -0.78 18.87
CA ARG A 303 -4.06 -1.18 19.62
C ARG A 303 -3.75 -0.12 20.67
N GLY A 304 -3.82 -0.49 21.94
CA GLY A 304 -3.48 0.37 23.07
C GLY A 304 -2.19 0.02 23.74
N GLU A 305 -1.70 0.99 24.50
CA GLU A 305 -0.50 0.88 25.32
C GLU A 305 -0.66 1.61 26.65
N LEU A 306 -0.16 0.97 27.71
CA LEU A 306 0.00 1.56 29.03
C LEU A 306 1.33 1.09 29.64
N VAL A 307 1.79 1.81 30.65
CA VAL A 307 2.97 1.42 31.45
C VAL A 307 2.48 0.95 32.81
N ALA A 308 2.97 -0.18 33.27
CA ALA A 308 2.63 -0.76 34.57
C ALA A 308 3.88 -1.23 35.30
N ALA A 309 3.79 -1.43 36.61
CA ALA A 309 4.83 -2.11 37.36
C ALA A 309 4.97 -3.57 36.90
N THR A 310 6.17 -4.12 36.98
CA THR A 310 6.46 -5.50 36.61
C THR A 310 5.58 -6.48 37.38
N SER A 311 5.32 -6.21 38.66
CA SER A 311 4.45 -7.02 39.53
C SER A 311 2.95 -6.91 39.22
N ALA A 312 2.54 -5.95 38.39
CA ALA A 312 1.13 -5.65 38.08
C ALA A 312 0.78 -5.83 36.58
N ALA A 313 1.79 -5.92 35.72
CA ALA A 313 1.62 -5.93 34.27
C ALA A 313 0.77 -7.10 33.78
N ASP A 314 0.98 -8.31 34.33
CA ASP A 314 0.23 -9.51 33.93
C ASP A 314 -1.24 -9.43 34.35
N ASN A 315 -1.53 -8.92 35.55
CA ASN A 315 -2.90 -8.70 36.04
C ASN A 315 -3.66 -7.75 35.13
N MET A 316 -3.08 -6.58 34.85
CA MET A 316 -3.70 -5.58 33.97
C MET A 316 -3.87 -6.12 32.54
N ALA A 317 -2.86 -6.81 32.01
CA ALA A 317 -2.94 -7.41 30.69
C ALA A 317 -4.01 -8.50 30.59
N GLY A 318 -4.13 -9.34 31.62
CA GLY A 318 -5.16 -10.38 31.75
C GLY A 318 -6.57 -9.80 31.76
N ALA A 319 -6.80 -8.76 32.57
CA ALA A 319 -8.08 -8.07 32.65
C ALA A 319 -8.46 -7.42 31.31
N LEU A 320 -7.54 -6.68 30.69
CA LEU A 320 -7.77 -6.03 29.40
C LEU A 320 -7.98 -7.05 28.27
N ALA A 321 -7.27 -8.18 28.31
CA ALA A 321 -7.49 -9.28 27.36
C ALA A 321 -8.86 -9.95 27.54
N GLU A 322 -9.33 -10.12 28.78
CA GLU A 322 -10.67 -10.64 29.03
C GLU A 322 -11.76 -9.64 28.59
N MET A 323 -11.59 -8.35 28.86
CA MET A 323 -12.48 -7.31 28.31
C MET A 323 -12.55 -7.40 26.79
N TYR A 324 -11.40 -7.54 26.11
CA TYR A 324 -11.35 -7.73 24.67
C TYR A 324 -12.13 -8.99 24.22
N ARG A 325 -11.92 -10.14 24.89
CA ARG A 325 -12.62 -11.39 24.56
C ARG A 325 -14.14 -11.27 24.72
N ARG A 326 -14.60 -10.51 25.72
CA ARG A 326 -16.04 -10.24 25.94
C ARG A 326 -16.61 -9.10 25.10
N GLY A 327 -15.81 -8.50 24.21
CA GLY A 327 -16.27 -7.39 23.37
C GLY A 327 -16.43 -6.05 24.11
N LEU A 328 -15.99 -5.94 25.37
CA LEU A 328 -16.18 -4.74 26.18
C LEU A 328 -15.28 -3.60 25.67
N GLN A 329 -15.85 -2.41 25.60
CA GLN A 329 -15.24 -1.30 24.91
C GLN A 329 -14.40 -0.42 25.84
N ILE A 330 -13.26 -0.01 25.30
CA ILE A 330 -12.41 1.02 25.87
C ILE A 330 -12.40 2.21 24.89
N ARG A 331 -12.51 3.43 25.40
CA ARG A 331 -12.59 4.63 24.56
C ARG A 331 -11.25 4.94 23.92
N SER A 332 -10.20 5.01 24.72
CA SER A 332 -8.82 5.21 24.27
C SER A 332 -7.86 4.63 25.30
N MET A 333 -6.65 4.28 24.84
CA MET A 333 -5.61 3.71 25.70
C MET A 333 -4.25 4.14 25.18
N TYR A 334 -3.89 5.36 25.53
CA TYR A 334 -2.60 5.98 25.30
C TYR A 334 -1.83 6.03 26.62
N ARG A 335 -0.50 5.92 26.54
CA ARG A 335 0.36 6.22 27.69
C ARG A 335 0.14 7.67 28.15
N VAL A 336 0.10 7.86 29.46
CA VAL A 336 -0.26 9.14 30.08
C VAL A 336 0.76 10.24 29.82
N ASP A 337 2.03 9.91 29.52
CA ASP A 337 3.07 10.89 29.15
C ASP A 337 2.75 11.69 27.87
N ARG A 338 1.79 11.22 27.06
CA ARG A 338 1.26 11.98 25.91
C ARG A 338 0.60 13.29 26.32
N PHE A 339 0.05 13.38 27.53
CA PHE A 339 -0.72 14.54 27.98
C PHE A 339 0.15 15.69 28.52
N GLY A 340 1.47 15.51 28.51
CA GLY A 340 2.43 16.52 28.96
C GLY A 340 2.59 16.55 30.48
N TRP A 341 3.46 17.44 30.97
CA TRP A 341 3.69 17.67 32.40
C TRP A 341 2.61 18.57 33.01
N SER A 342 2.28 18.34 34.27
CA SER A 342 1.42 19.19 35.09
C SER A 342 2.19 19.63 36.33
N GLY A 343 2.48 20.93 36.45
CA GLY A 343 3.10 21.48 37.66
C GLY A 343 2.23 21.31 38.91
N LYS A 344 0.90 21.19 38.75
CA LYS A 344 -0.03 20.95 39.86
C LYS A 344 0.06 19.53 40.40
N LEU A 345 0.25 18.55 39.52
CA LEU A 345 0.31 17.14 39.90
C LEU A 345 1.75 16.66 40.13
N GLN A 346 2.75 17.44 39.70
CA GLN A 346 4.16 17.05 39.66
C GLN A 346 4.31 15.69 38.96
N GLY A 347 3.71 15.58 37.76
CA GLY A 347 3.67 14.37 36.95
C GLY A 347 2.95 14.60 35.63
N ALA A 348 2.61 13.54 34.91
CA ALA A 348 1.86 13.69 33.66
C ALA A 348 0.43 14.22 33.91
N ASP A 349 -0.09 15.05 32.99
CA ASP A 349 -1.36 15.76 33.13
C ASP A 349 -2.57 14.81 33.09
N ASP A 350 -2.91 14.32 34.28
CA ASP A 350 -3.99 13.39 34.54
C ASP A 350 -5.37 14.02 34.30
N TYR A 351 -5.53 15.32 34.52
CA TYR A 351 -6.77 16.03 34.21
C TYR A 351 -7.06 15.99 32.71
N LYS A 352 -6.05 16.21 31.86
CA LYS A 352 -6.20 16.07 30.41
C LYS A 352 -6.43 14.62 29.98
N SER A 353 -5.74 13.65 30.59
CA SER A 353 -5.95 12.21 30.35
C SER A 353 -7.41 11.83 30.66
N MET A 354 -7.90 12.20 31.85
CA MET A 354 -9.27 11.95 32.26
C MET A 354 -10.28 12.61 31.33
N ALA A 355 -10.05 13.89 30.99
CA ALA A 355 -10.91 14.67 30.09
C ALA A 355 -10.92 14.17 28.64
N ALA A 356 -9.95 13.33 28.25
CA ALA A 356 -9.92 12.62 26.97
C ALA A 356 -10.65 11.25 27.04
N GLY A 357 -10.98 10.78 28.23
CA GLY A 357 -11.54 9.44 28.45
C GLY A 357 -10.51 8.34 28.17
N ASN A 358 -9.28 8.55 28.65
CA ASN A 358 -8.15 7.68 28.41
C ASN A 358 -7.95 6.67 29.53
N THR A 359 -7.86 5.38 29.18
CA THR A 359 -7.44 4.32 30.09
C THR A 359 -5.93 4.37 30.29
N SER A 360 -5.46 4.50 31.54
CA SER A 360 -4.04 4.65 31.89
C SER A 360 -3.68 3.95 33.20
N ALA A 361 -2.38 3.69 33.40
CA ALA A 361 -1.84 3.06 34.61
C ALA A 361 -0.74 3.94 35.22
N PHE A 362 0.54 3.59 35.10
CA PHE A 362 1.64 4.30 35.76
C PHE A 362 1.67 5.82 35.46
N ASN A 363 1.65 6.61 36.53
CA ASN A 363 1.87 8.06 36.55
C ASN A 363 2.47 8.42 37.91
N CYS A 364 3.76 8.74 37.96
CA CYS A 364 4.40 9.24 39.16
C CYS A 364 3.96 10.68 39.40
N ARG A 365 3.00 10.85 40.32
CA ARG A 365 2.33 12.13 40.56
C ARG A 365 1.68 12.18 41.94
N TRP A 366 1.28 13.39 42.33
CA TRP A 366 0.37 13.61 43.44
C TRP A 366 -1.07 13.21 43.10
N VAL A 367 -1.89 12.98 44.12
CA VAL A 367 -3.33 12.69 43.97
C VAL A 367 -4.06 13.92 43.41
N VAL A 368 -5.00 13.68 42.51
CA VAL A 368 -5.83 14.74 41.90
C VAL A 368 -6.60 15.49 42.99
N GLY A 369 -6.33 16.79 43.11
CA GLY A 369 -6.94 17.64 44.13
C GLY A 369 -6.30 17.58 45.52
N ARG A 370 -5.24 16.77 45.73
CA ARG A 370 -4.50 16.67 47.01
C ARG A 370 -2.96 16.74 46.80
N PRO A 371 -2.39 17.96 46.70
CA PRO A 371 -0.95 18.16 46.61
C PRO A 371 -0.17 17.49 47.76
N GLY A 372 1.04 17.00 47.48
CA GLY A 372 1.91 16.33 48.46
C GLY A 372 1.58 14.85 48.75
N VAL A 373 0.38 14.37 48.40
CA VAL A 373 -0.02 12.97 48.62
C VAL A 373 0.28 12.13 47.38
N ARG A 374 1.13 11.11 47.48
CA ARG A 374 1.47 10.24 46.34
C ARG A 374 0.26 9.41 45.89
N SER A 375 -0.02 9.44 44.58
CA SER A 375 -1.08 8.61 43.99
C SER A 375 -0.68 7.12 43.94
N PRO A 376 -1.63 6.17 44.06
CA PRO A 376 -1.36 4.76 43.80
C PRO A 376 -0.78 4.47 42.40
N HIS A 377 -1.10 5.33 41.42
CA HIS A 377 -0.51 5.28 40.06
C HIS A 377 1.02 5.46 40.06
N THR A 378 1.58 6.08 41.09
CA THR A 378 3.03 6.28 41.26
C THR A 378 3.79 4.97 41.38
N TYR A 379 3.13 3.91 41.87
CA TYR A 379 3.72 2.59 42.03
C TYR A 379 3.43 1.66 40.84
N GLY A 380 2.75 2.15 39.80
CA GLY A 380 2.42 1.36 38.61
C GLY A 380 1.46 0.19 38.84
N ARG A 381 0.76 0.17 39.99
CA ARG A 381 -0.19 -0.89 40.38
C ARG A 381 -1.67 -0.53 40.16
N ALA A 382 -1.94 0.73 39.83
CA ALA A 382 -3.29 1.23 39.58
C ALA A 382 -3.62 1.29 38.09
N LEU A 383 -4.88 1.06 37.75
CA LEU A 383 -5.44 1.12 36.41
C LEU A 383 -6.73 1.94 36.45
N ASP A 384 -6.75 3.02 35.68
CA ASP A 384 -7.95 3.81 35.41
C ASP A 384 -8.56 3.39 34.07
N VAL A 385 -9.87 3.15 34.04
CA VAL A 385 -10.56 2.70 32.82
C VAL A 385 -11.72 3.62 32.42
N ASN A 386 -11.75 4.06 31.15
CA ASN A 386 -12.82 4.89 30.58
C ASN A 386 -13.20 6.07 31.49
N THR A 387 -12.19 6.84 31.88
CA THR A 387 -12.24 7.92 32.88
C THR A 387 -13.33 8.97 32.63
N TRP A 388 -13.75 9.16 31.38
CA TRP A 388 -14.84 10.08 31.05
C TRP A 388 -16.21 9.56 31.51
N GLU A 389 -16.42 8.25 31.35
CA GLU A 389 -17.64 7.54 31.75
C GLU A 389 -17.63 7.13 33.23
N ASN A 390 -16.47 7.10 33.87
CA ASN A 390 -16.27 6.65 35.25
C ASN A 390 -15.52 7.72 36.04
N PRO A 391 -16.22 8.75 36.53
CA PRO A 391 -15.55 9.90 37.13
C PRO A 391 -15.02 9.61 38.54
N PHE A 392 -14.13 10.51 38.98
CA PHE A 392 -13.55 10.61 40.31
C PHE A 392 -14.12 11.82 41.07
N ARG A 393 -14.50 11.63 42.32
CA ARG A 393 -14.91 12.68 43.27
C ARG A 393 -13.67 13.20 43.98
N SER A 394 -13.13 14.31 43.50
CA SER A 394 -12.02 15.00 44.17
C SER A 394 -12.54 16.01 45.20
N ALA A 395 -11.66 16.51 46.07
CA ALA A 395 -11.97 17.61 46.99
C ALA A 395 -12.44 18.91 46.29
N LYS A 396 -12.18 19.05 44.97
CA LYS A 396 -12.58 20.20 44.15
C LYS A 396 -13.78 19.90 43.25
N GLY A 397 -14.48 18.79 43.49
CA GLY A 397 -15.62 18.34 42.71
C GLY A 397 -15.35 17.13 41.82
N VAL A 398 -16.34 16.78 41.01
CA VAL A 398 -16.33 15.56 40.18
C VAL A 398 -15.60 15.80 38.87
N VAL A 399 -14.55 15.00 38.63
CA VAL A 399 -13.71 15.06 37.43
C VAL A 399 -13.79 13.75 36.65
N PRO A 400 -13.70 13.78 35.31
CA PRO A 400 -13.66 14.97 34.47
C PRO A 400 -15.03 15.63 34.32
N ASN A 401 -16.14 14.98 34.67
CA ASN A 401 -17.48 15.55 34.57
C ASN A 401 -18.44 14.95 35.62
N GLY A 402 -19.42 15.73 36.07
CA GLY A 402 -20.45 15.27 37.00
C GLY A 402 -21.59 14.48 36.36
N TRP A 403 -21.80 14.60 35.04
CA TRP A 403 -22.94 13.98 34.36
C TRP A 403 -22.95 12.45 34.52
N TRP A 404 -21.79 11.81 34.46
CA TRP A 404 -21.70 10.37 34.62
C TRP A 404 -21.81 9.90 36.08
N ALA A 405 -21.62 10.74 37.10
CA ALA A 405 -21.49 10.31 38.50
C ALA A 405 -22.57 9.33 38.98
N GLY A 406 -23.84 9.59 38.65
CA GLY A 406 -24.98 8.73 38.99
C GLY A 406 -25.50 7.83 37.85
N ARG A 407 -24.84 7.81 36.69
CA ARG A 407 -25.34 7.11 35.49
C ARG A 407 -24.46 5.90 35.15
N SER A 408 -25.09 4.76 34.90
CA SER A 408 -24.43 3.53 34.48
C SER A 408 -24.67 3.25 32.99
N HIS A 409 -23.86 2.36 32.43
CA HIS A 409 -24.02 1.79 31.10
C HIS A 409 -23.45 0.37 31.14
N PRO A 410 -24.16 -0.66 30.65
CA PRO A 410 -23.84 -2.09 30.83
C PRO A 410 -22.48 -2.57 30.25
N ARG A 411 -21.68 -1.66 29.69
CA ARG A 411 -20.44 -1.98 28.96
C ARG A 411 -19.30 -1.01 29.28
N VAL A 412 -19.61 0.23 29.63
CA VAL A 412 -18.61 1.31 29.69
C VAL A 412 -18.68 2.16 30.95
N ALA A 413 -19.75 2.11 31.75
CA ALA A 413 -19.90 2.91 32.96
C ALA A 413 -20.51 2.08 34.11
N TRP A 414 -19.79 1.92 35.22
CA TRP A 414 -20.21 1.02 36.31
C TRP A 414 -20.46 1.73 37.64
N ARG A 415 -21.54 1.36 38.32
CA ARG A 415 -21.92 1.91 39.64
C ARG A 415 -22.16 0.82 40.69
N SER A 416 -21.76 -0.42 40.38
CA SER A 416 -21.94 -1.58 41.24
C SER A 416 -20.82 -2.59 41.01
N ARG A 417 -20.48 -3.35 42.07
CA ARG A 417 -19.51 -4.46 42.04
C ARG A 417 -19.92 -5.60 41.10
N ASN A 418 -21.21 -5.71 40.79
CA ASN A 418 -21.76 -6.72 39.88
C ASN A 418 -21.62 -6.35 38.40
N HIS A 419 -21.12 -5.15 38.08
CA HIS A 419 -20.89 -4.78 36.69
C HIS A 419 -19.78 -5.63 36.07
N VAL A 420 -20.00 -6.12 34.84
CA VAL A 420 -19.09 -7.06 34.16
C VAL A 420 -17.62 -6.62 34.15
N VAL A 421 -17.34 -5.32 33.96
CA VAL A 421 -15.95 -4.79 34.03
C VAL A 421 -15.36 -4.96 35.43
N VAL A 422 -16.11 -4.62 36.48
CA VAL A 422 -15.64 -4.71 37.87
C VAL A 422 -15.39 -6.17 38.25
N THR A 423 -16.26 -7.09 37.84
CA THR A 423 -16.07 -8.54 38.06
C THR A 423 -14.84 -9.07 37.31
N ILE A 424 -14.60 -8.61 36.07
CA ILE A 424 -13.38 -8.97 35.33
C ILE A 424 -12.14 -8.46 36.06
N MET A 425 -12.14 -7.20 36.50
CA MET A 425 -11.02 -6.63 37.25
C MET A 425 -10.73 -7.48 38.50
N ALA A 426 -11.75 -7.77 39.30
CA ALA A 426 -11.62 -8.59 40.51
C ALA A 426 -11.05 -10.00 40.20
N LYS A 427 -11.56 -10.66 39.15
CA LYS A 427 -11.06 -11.97 38.69
C LYS A 427 -9.57 -11.97 38.35
N HIS A 428 -9.05 -10.84 37.86
CA HIS A 428 -7.63 -10.69 37.51
C HIS A 428 -6.82 -10.03 38.64
N GLY A 429 -7.33 -9.99 39.87
CA GLY A 429 -6.62 -9.45 41.03
C GLY A 429 -6.61 -7.92 41.13
N LEU A 430 -7.49 -7.23 40.39
CA LEU A 430 -7.68 -5.78 40.49
C LEU A 430 -8.93 -5.47 41.33
N ARG A 431 -8.74 -4.85 42.48
CA ARG A 431 -9.84 -4.41 43.36
C ARG A 431 -10.36 -3.06 42.92
N TRP A 432 -11.69 -2.90 42.91
CA TRP A 432 -12.35 -1.60 42.76
C TRP A 432 -12.29 -0.85 44.10
N THR A 433 -11.14 -0.26 44.38
CA THR A 433 -10.72 0.17 45.74
C THR A 433 -11.63 1.22 46.36
N TYR A 434 -12.10 2.18 45.56
CA TYR A 434 -12.84 3.34 46.06
C TYR A 434 -14.31 3.35 45.63
N GLY A 435 -14.78 2.31 44.93
CA GLY A 435 -16.17 2.22 44.52
C GLY A 435 -16.61 3.43 43.69
N THR A 436 -17.80 3.97 43.99
CA THR A 436 -18.39 5.07 43.23
C THR A 436 -17.74 6.44 43.51
N SER A 437 -16.89 6.57 44.53
CA SER A 437 -16.14 7.80 44.79
C SER A 437 -14.97 7.98 43.82
N ASP A 438 -14.35 6.89 43.37
CA ASP A 438 -13.40 6.88 42.25
C ASP A 438 -13.73 5.73 41.28
N SER A 439 -14.74 5.95 40.44
CA SER A 439 -15.32 4.86 39.65
C SER A 439 -14.31 4.29 38.65
N GLN A 440 -13.39 5.10 38.12
CA GLN A 440 -12.38 4.66 37.14
C GLN A 440 -11.31 3.73 37.74
N HIS A 441 -11.04 3.84 39.05
CA HIS A 441 -9.79 3.38 39.66
C HIS A 441 -9.84 1.93 40.15
N PHE A 442 -8.87 1.13 39.72
CA PHE A 442 -8.64 -0.22 40.22
C PHE A 442 -7.20 -0.41 40.66
N ASP A 443 -6.97 -1.09 41.79
CA ASP A 443 -5.62 -1.45 42.25
C ASP A 443 -5.38 -2.95 42.14
N VAL A 444 -4.22 -3.35 41.63
CA VAL A 444 -3.74 -4.72 41.80
C VAL A 444 -3.53 -4.97 43.30
N VAL A 445 -4.26 -5.95 43.84
CA VAL A 445 -4.13 -6.45 45.20
C VAL A 445 -3.61 -7.89 45.14
N GLY A 446 -2.36 -8.10 45.55
CA GLY A 446 -1.72 -9.40 45.74
C GLY A 446 -1.82 -10.42 44.59
N SER A 447 -0.72 -10.68 43.88
CA SER A 447 -0.53 -11.98 43.23
C SER A 447 0.33 -12.85 44.15
N SER A 448 -0.26 -13.90 44.72
CA SER A 448 0.43 -14.91 45.53
C SER A 448 1.51 -15.71 44.77
N ARG A 449 1.76 -15.39 43.49
CA ARG A 449 2.88 -15.92 42.70
C ARG A 449 4.07 -14.97 42.51
N VAL A 450 3.98 -13.69 42.90
CA VAL A 450 5.08 -12.70 42.70
C VAL A 450 5.52 -12.01 44.00
N ALA A 451 4.71 -12.02 45.07
CA ALA A 451 5.10 -11.46 46.36
C ALA A 451 6.40 -12.07 46.94
N ALA A 452 6.70 -13.32 46.61
CA ALA A 452 7.94 -14.00 47.04
C ALA A 452 9.22 -13.46 46.39
N ARG A 453 9.14 -12.64 45.33
CA ARG A 453 10.33 -12.05 44.66
C ARG A 453 10.52 -10.56 44.88
N ALA A 454 9.62 -9.89 45.62
CA ALA A 454 9.62 -8.43 45.69
C ALA A 454 9.89 -7.83 47.09
N ASN A 455 10.02 -8.61 48.17
CA ASN A 455 10.31 -8.09 49.54
C ASN A 455 9.52 -6.81 49.91
N LEU A 456 8.27 -6.69 49.45
CA LEU A 456 7.40 -5.59 49.83
C LEU A 456 6.46 -6.09 50.92
N SER A 457 6.72 -5.66 52.15
CA SER A 457 5.87 -5.99 53.29
C SER A 457 4.46 -5.37 53.12
N PRO A 458 3.42 -6.01 53.67
CA PRO A 458 2.06 -5.46 53.70
C PRO A 458 1.92 -4.07 54.35
N ARG A 459 2.96 -3.59 55.06
CA ARG A 459 3.04 -2.26 55.68
C ARG A 459 3.19 -1.10 54.68
N ALA A 460 3.35 -1.37 53.37
CA ALA A 460 3.29 -0.34 52.33
C ALA A 460 1.83 0.01 51.89
N LEU A 461 0.83 -0.40 52.67
CA LEU A 461 -0.53 0.13 52.60
C LEU A 461 -0.59 1.42 53.43
N HIS A 462 -1.15 2.48 52.84
CA HIS A 462 -1.28 3.82 53.42
C HIS A 462 -1.79 3.78 54.88
N PRO A 463 -1.21 4.56 55.82
CA PRO A 463 -1.54 4.51 57.25
C PRO A 463 -2.90 5.16 57.62
N GLN A 464 -3.92 5.13 56.75
CA GLN A 464 -5.25 5.67 57.10
C GLN A 464 -6.44 4.83 56.59
N CYS A 465 -6.22 3.59 56.15
CA CYS A 465 -7.32 2.72 55.72
C CYS A 465 -7.72 1.76 56.85
N GLY A 466 -8.46 2.26 57.84
CA GLY A 466 -9.24 1.42 58.75
C GLY A 466 -10.55 1.03 58.07
N GLY A 467 -10.66 -0.21 57.60
CA GLY A 467 -11.93 -0.77 57.14
C GLY A 467 -12.38 -0.40 55.72
N PHE A 468 -13.21 -1.27 55.15
CA PHE A 468 -13.51 -1.49 53.72
C PHE A 468 -14.18 -0.39 52.88
N VAL A 469 -14.25 0.86 53.34
CA VAL A 469 -14.74 1.99 52.54
C VAL A 469 -14.01 3.26 53.00
N CYS A 470 -13.41 4.00 52.07
CA CYS A 470 -12.99 5.38 52.36
C CYS A 470 -14.22 6.27 52.20
N GLU A 471 -14.78 6.76 53.31
CA GLU A 471 -15.69 7.92 53.27
C GLU A 471 -14.96 9.20 52.85
#